data_AF-A0A7C4RFN0-F1
#
_entry.id   AF-A0A7C4RFN0-F1
#
_cell.length_a   1.000
_cell.length_b   1.000
_cell.length_c   1.000
_cell.angle_alpha   90.00
_cell.angle_beta   90.00
_cell.angle_gamma   90.00
#
_symmetry.space_group_name_H-M   'P 1'
#
loop_
_entity.id
_entity.type
_entity.pdbx_description
1 polymer ?
#
loop_
_entity_poly.entity_id
_entity_poly.type
_entity_poly.pdbx_seq_one_letter_code
_entity_poly.pdbx_strand_id
1 'polypeptide(L)' 'MEKFEIGIDASFTMLQDEDYTLRHFIKIERAGFDVVWLGDHFYPWHHSFKHNFYVWSMIPAILSRTKKIKSG' A
#
# COMPACT_ATOMS: atom_id res chain seq x y z
N MET A 1 -25.77 -2.67 -11.57
CA MET A 1 -25.52 -2.03 -10.26
C MET A 1 -24.02 -1.99 -10.09
N GLU A 2 -23.41 -0.81 -9.90
CA GLU A 2 -21.98 -0.75 -9.61
C GLU A 2 -21.69 -1.43 -8.27
N LYS A 3 -20.58 -2.18 -8.22
CA LYS A 3 -20.15 -2.87 -7.00
C LYS A 3 -19.57 -1.82 -6.05
N PHE A 4 -20.05 -1.78 -4.81
CA PHE A 4 -19.42 -1.00 -3.75
C PHE A 4 -18.07 -1.61 -3.37
N GLU A 5 -17.02 -0.79 -3.28
CA GLU A 5 -15.66 -1.21 -2.97
C GLU A 5 -15.14 -0.54 -1.69
N ILE A 6 -14.44 -1.31 -0.86
CA ILE A 6 -13.81 -0.79 0.37
C ILE A 6 -12.29 -0.79 0.16
N GLY A 7 -11.70 0.39 0.23
CA GLY A 7 -10.26 0.59 0.12
C GLY A 7 -9.56 0.89 1.45
N ILE A 8 -8.24 0.73 1.48
CA ILE A 8 -7.39 1.12 2.60
C ILE A 8 -6.19 1.95 2.12
N ASP A 9 -5.87 3.02 2.84
CA ASP A 9 -4.62 3.76 2.67
C ASP A 9 -3.51 3.07 3.48
N ALA A 10 -2.47 2.61 2.77
CA ALA A 10 -1.34 1.90 3.36
C ALA A 10 -0.06 2.77 3.43
N SER A 11 -0.14 4.06 3.10
CA SER A 11 1.01 4.95 2.96
C SER A 11 1.86 4.99 4.23
N PHE A 12 1.24 5.07 5.39
CA PHE A 12 1.97 5.16 6.67
C PHE A 12 2.39 3.82 7.25
N THR A 13 1.75 2.73 6.82
CA THR A 13 2.08 1.38 7.30
C THR A 13 3.47 0.93 6.86
N MET A 14 3.98 1.48 5.75
CA MET A 14 5.33 1.18 5.26
C MET A 14 6.39 2.19 5.67
N LEU A 15 6.05 3.28 6.37
CA LEU A 15 7.00 4.39 6.62
C LEU A 15 7.69 4.34 7.98
N GLN A 16 7.22 3.50 8.90
CA GLN A 16 7.71 3.49 10.28
C GLN A 16 8.39 2.19 10.71
N ASP A 17 8.13 1.08 10.02
CA ASP A 17 8.59 -0.24 10.44
C ASP A 17 9.12 -1.04 9.25
N GLU A 18 10.39 -1.42 9.32
CA GLU A 18 11.07 -2.24 8.32
C GLU A 18 10.45 -3.65 8.22
N ASP A 19 9.78 -4.11 9.29
CA ASP A 19 9.05 -5.39 9.32
C ASP A 19 7.72 -5.35 8.55
N TYR A 20 7.20 -4.15 8.24
CA TYR A 20 6.06 -3.97 7.35
C TYR A 20 6.48 -4.11 5.88
N THR A 21 6.87 -5.33 5.56
CA THR A 21 7.25 -5.77 4.22
C THR A 21 6.06 -5.82 3.26
N LEU A 22 6.36 -5.96 1.97
CA LEU A 22 5.39 -6.26 0.91
C LEU A 22 4.42 -7.43 1.22
N ARG A 23 4.73 -8.28 2.20
CA ARG A 23 3.83 -9.35 2.68
C ARG A 23 2.54 -8.81 3.32
N HIS A 24 2.55 -7.57 3.82
CA HIS A 24 1.37 -6.99 4.46
C HIS A 24 0.21 -6.82 3.47
N PHE A 25 0.50 -6.54 2.19
CA PHE A 25 -0.53 -6.41 1.16
C PHE A 25 -1.29 -7.71 0.88
N ILE A 26 -0.65 -8.87 1.12
CA ILE A 26 -1.34 -10.17 1.09
C ILE A 26 -2.35 -10.25 2.25
N LYS A 27 -2.02 -9.71 3.42
CA LYS A 27 -2.93 -9.69 4.58
C LYS A 27 -4.09 -8.71 4.33
N ILE A 28 -3.82 -7.55 3.74
CA ILE A 28 -4.86 -6.58 3.34
C ILE A 28 -5.85 -7.25 2.37
N GLU A 29 -5.37 -7.91 1.32
CA GLU A 29 -6.25 -8.63 0.39
C GLU A 29 -7.06 -9.74 1.10
N ARG A 30 -6.41 -10.52 1.98
CA ARG A 30 -7.08 -11.58 2.75
C ARG A 30 -8.10 -11.05 3.76
N ALA A 31 -7.94 -9.82 4.22
CA ALA A 31 -8.90 -9.14 5.09
C ALA A 31 -10.15 -8.65 4.33
N GLY A 32 -10.15 -8.72 2.99
CA GLY A 32 -11.32 -8.42 2.15
C GLY A 32 -11.37 -7.00 1.58
N PHE A 33 -10.28 -6.24 1.66
CA PHE A 33 -10.19 -4.95 0.98
C PHE A 33 -10.10 -5.13 -0.55
N ASP A 34 -10.81 -4.28 -1.29
CA ASP A 34 -10.86 -4.31 -2.75
C ASP A 34 -9.71 -3.50 -3.37
N VAL A 35 -9.25 -2.45 -2.68
CA VAL A 35 -8.25 -1.49 -3.18
C VAL A 35 -7.26 -1.12 -2.07
N VAL A 36 -5.98 -1.01 -2.44
CA VAL A 36 -4.98 -0.35 -1.60
C VAL A 36 -4.52 0.95 -2.25
N TRP A 37 -4.40 2.00 -1.45
CA TRP A 37 -3.98 3.33 -1.87
C TRP A 37 -2.63 3.68 -1.24
N LEU A 38 -1.77 4.33 -2.03
CA LEU A 38 -0.46 4.82 -1.60
C LEU A 38 -0.28 6.29 -2.02
N GLY A 39 0.33 7.08 -1.14
CA GLY A 39 0.71 8.46 -1.46
C GLY A 39 1.90 8.53 -2.43
N ASP A 40 1.76 9.28 -3.52
CA ASP A 40 2.87 9.66 -4.41
C ASP A 40 3.58 10.90 -3.88
N HIS A 41 4.61 10.68 -3.06
CA HIS A 41 5.40 11.75 -2.49
C HIS A 41 6.88 11.53 -2.76
N PHE A 42 7.62 12.65 -2.89
CA PHE A 42 9.08 12.60 -2.95
C PHE A 42 9.69 12.61 -1.55
N TYR A 43 9.35 13.62 -0.74
CA TYR A 43 9.85 13.74 0.62
C TYR A 43 9.02 12.93 1.64
N PRO A 44 9.62 12.49 2.76
CA PRO A 44 8.86 11.92 3.86
C PRO A 44 7.80 12.90 4.35
N TRP A 45 6.62 12.37 4.67
CA TRP A 45 5.47 13.18 5.06
C TRP A 45 5.68 13.93 6.39
N HIS A 46 6.54 13.39 7.26
CA HIS A 46 6.87 13.98 8.56
C HIS A 46 8.38 14.03 8.77
N HIS A 47 8.87 15.09 9.43
CA HIS A 47 10.29 15.32 9.65
C HIS A 47 11.00 14.22 10.47
N SER A 48 10.23 13.44 11.24
CA SER A 48 10.74 12.29 12.02
C SER A 48 10.71 10.97 11.26
N PHE A 49 10.12 10.91 10.06
CA PHE A 49 10.10 9.68 9.27
C PHE A 49 11.46 9.46 8.60
N LYS A 50 11.98 8.23 8.70
CA LYS A 50 13.34 7.91 8.22
C LYS A 50 13.44 7.82 6.71
N HIS A 51 12.34 7.52 6.04
CA HIS A 51 12.33 7.29 4.60
C HIS A 51 10.97 7.60 3.99
N ASN A 52 10.95 7.52 2.67
CA ASN A 52 9.76 7.45 1.85
C ASN A 52 9.98 6.39 0.75
N PHE A 53 8.92 5.92 0.11
CA PHE A 53 9.01 4.97 -1.00
C PHE A 53 8.62 5.64 -2.33
N TYR A 54 9.14 5.11 -3.44
CA TYR A 54 8.71 5.52 -4.77
C TYR A 54 7.51 4.69 -5.22
N VAL A 55 6.32 5.31 -5.24
CA VAL A 55 5.04 4.59 -5.41
C VAL A 55 4.97 3.76 -6.70
N TRP A 56 5.57 4.24 -7.78
CA TRP A 56 5.57 3.57 -9.07
C TRP A 56 6.37 2.26 -9.08
N SER A 57 7.35 2.11 -8.17
CA SER A 57 8.00 0.82 -7.93
C SER A 57 7.20 -0.08 -6.98
N MET A 58 6.40 0.51 -6.09
CA MET A 58 5.57 -0.24 -5.13
C MET A 58 4.37 -0.91 -5.79
N ILE A 59 3.66 -0.22 -6.69
CA ILE A 59 2.49 -0.76 -7.40
C ILE A 59 2.77 -2.15 -8.03
N PRO A 60 3.79 -2.32 -8.92
CA PRO A 60 4.08 -3.64 -9.48
C PRO A 60 4.59 -4.65 -8.44
N ALA A 61 5.28 -4.20 -7.39
CA ALA A 61 5.72 -5.07 -6.30
C ALA A 61 4.54 -5.63 -5.49
N ILE A 62 3.48 -4.84 -5.29
CA ILE A 62 2.24 -5.26 -4.64
C ILE A 62 1.48 -6.21 -5.55
N LEU A 63 1.20 -5.79 -6.79
CA LEU A 63 0.38 -6.55 -7.75
C LEU A 63 1.00 -7.89 -8.14
N SER A 64 2.33 -8.03 -8.06
CA SER A 64 3.02 -9.33 -8.26
C SER A 64 2.86 -10.31 -7.10
N ARG A 65 2.35 -9.89 -5.94
CA ARG A 65 2.20 -10.72 -4.73
C ARG A 65 0.75 -10.95 -4.34
N THR A 66 -0.17 -10.14 -4.87
CA THR A 66 -1.61 -10.24 -4.65
C THR A 66 -2.29 -10.82 -5.90
N LYS A 67 -3.58 -11.16 -5.80
CA LYS A 67 -4.31 -11.82 -6.91
C LYS A 67 -5.50 -11.03 -7.44
N LYS A 68 -6.10 -10.17 -6.62
CA LYS A 68 -7.39 -9.53 -6.88
C LYS A 68 -7.43 -8.07 -6.46
N ILE A 69 -6.71 -7.70 -5.41
CA ILE A 69 -6.71 -6.32 -4.91
C ILE A 69 -6.15 -5.38 -5.98
N LYS A 70 -6.79 -4.22 -6.15
CA LYS A 70 -6.27 -3.12 -6.99
C LYS A 70 -5.27 -2.31 -6.19
N SER A 71 -4.34 -1.65 -6.87
CA SER A 71 -3.42 -0.68 -6.25
C SER A 71 -3.52 0.64 -7.00
N GLY A 72 -3.61 1.73 -6.25
CA GLY A 72 -3.63 3.10 -6.76
C GLY A 72 -2.79 4.05 -5.93
#